data_AF-A0A2M7FVP0-F1
#
_entry.id   AF-A0A2M7FVP0-F1
#
_cell.length_a   1.000
_cell.length_b   1.000
_cell.length_c   1.000
_cell.angle_alpha   90.00
_cell.angle_beta   90.00
_cell.angle_gamma   90.00
#
_symmetry.space_group_name_H-M   'P 1'
#
loop_
_entity.id
_entity.type
_entity.pdbx_description
1 polymer ?
#
loop_
_entity_poly.entity_id
_entity_poly.type
_entity_poly.pdbx_seq_one_letter_code
_entity_poly.pdbx_strand_id
1 'polypeptide(L)'
;FNKIPNLGKRRATRLMVFFLQNEKHFQQTLSSRVRFALDQRYALDEPTSNELVIYGSTLQERKSQALATLPESRAHGAQVYGIVPIESLAWPVPLLGHDGIFRSNVPNTLGAVDDRDAVQKWFLTLKEGSPATIDSYKRAVERLVLWSVIERRCSLSSLTTIDLAAFRDFIRNPPAHWCSKFPAMKYSADWRPFRGKLSDVSVQANMSAIGAMFAALFASGYLIANAAATVRSGKKTMITMDVNRRFADEDLLVLQDTFATMPDSMQKRRLLAIVLLLQTSGLRRSEVAHLTWGKIKPTKEDNKITNTWAATFIGKGNKERIVPIQQSTIEVLQAHYADRMALIEADAL
;
A
#
# COMPACT_ATOMS: atom_id res chain seq x y z
N PHE A 1 24.53 -10.62 17.19
CA PHE A 1 23.25 -11.35 17.10
C PHE A 1 23.19 -12.52 18.08
N ASN A 2 24.21 -13.38 18.21
CA ASN A 2 24.25 -14.44 19.25
C ASN A 2 24.24 -13.93 20.71
N LYS A 3 24.51 -12.64 20.94
CA LYS A 3 24.49 -12.01 22.27
C LYS A 3 23.19 -11.28 22.60
N ILE A 4 22.23 -11.20 21.68
CA ILE A 4 20.93 -10.53 21.88
C ILE A 4 19.83 -11.58 21.70
N PRO A 5 19.10 -11.96 22.78
CA PRO A 5 18.04 -12.96 22.69
C PRO A 5 17.02 -12.59 21.61
N ASN A 6 16.56 -13.59 20.85
CA ASN A 6 15.55 -13.45 19.78
C ASN A 6 15.93 -12.55 18.58
N LEU A 7 17.16 -12.01 18.54
CA LEU A 7 17.68 -11.28 17.39
C LEU A 7 18.33 -12.24 16.39
N GLY A 8 17.51 -13.06 15.72
CA GLY A 8 17.98 -14.04 14.73
C GLY A 8 18.82 -13.40 13.61
N LYS A 9 19.70 -14.20 12.98
CA LYS A 9 20.70 -13.75 11.98
C LYS A 9 20.11 -12.83 10.91
N ARG A 10 18.95 -13.16 10.35
CA ARG A 10 18.23 -12.34 9.34
C ARG A 10 17.79 -10.97 9.87
N ARG A 11 17.29 -10.89 11.10
CA ARG A 11 16.81 -9.64 11.71
C ARG A 11 17.97 -8.73 12.09
N ALA A 12 19.06 -9.32 12.59
CA ALA A 12 20.30 -8.61 12.85
C ALA A 12 20.90 -7.99 11.57
N THR A 13 20.93 -8.73 10.45
CA THR A 13 21.43 -8.17 9.17
C THR A 13 20.56 -7.01 8.67
N ARG A 14 19.23 -7.10 8.81
CA ARG A 14 18.32 -5.99 8.44
C ARG A 14 18.58 -4.74 9.26
N LEU A 15 18.76 -4.87 10.57
CA LEU A 15 19.09 -3.74 11.43
C LEU A 15 20.43 -3.12 11.05
N MET A 16 21.45 -3.94 10.75
CA MET A 16 22.77 -3.44 10.37
C MET A 16 22.77 -2.70 9.02
N VAL A 17 22.04 -3.20 8.03
CA VAL A 17 21.86 -2.49 6.74
C VAL A 17 21.07 -1.19 6.94
N PHE A 18 20.04 -1.21 7.78
CA PHE A 18 19.29 -0.01 8.14
C PHE A 18 20.17 1.02 8.85
N PHE A 19 20.98 0.61 9.83
CA PHE A 19 21.92 1.50 10.53
C PHE A 19 22.97 2.06 9.57
N LEU A 20 23.49 1.26 8.63
CA LEU A 20 24.43 1.72 7.62
C LEU A 20 23.81 2.77 6.68
N GLN A 21 22.57 2.54 6.23
CA GLN A 21 21.84 3.46 5.33
C GLN A 21 21.36 4.74 6.03
N ASN A 22 21.21 4.70 7.35
CA ASN A 22 20.65 5.77 8.16
C ASN A 22 21.65 6.30 9.19
N GLU A 23 22.94 6.01 9.03
CA GLU A 23 24.01 6.31 9.99
C GLU A 23 24.05 7.80 10.34
N LYS A 24 23.78 8.66 9.37
CA LYS A 24 23.66 10.12 9.53
C LYS A 24 22.51 10.60 10.43
N HIS A 25 21.59 9.72 10.80
CA HIS A 25 20.50 9.98 11.75
C HIS A 25 20.81 9.48 13.16
N PHE A 26 21.92 8.76 13.33
CA PHE A 26 22.42 8.29 14.62
C PHE A 26 23.72 9.02 14.92
N GLN A 27 23.92 9.50 16.15
CA GLN A 27 25.17 10.16 16.54
C GLN A 27 26.35 9.17 16.71
N GLN A 28 26.22 7.95 16.18
CA GLN A 28 27.20 6.88 16.29
C GLN A 28 27.37 6.18 14.94
N THR A 29 28.62 5.89 14.59
CA THR A 29 28.98 5.16 13.38
C THR A 29 29.19 3.67 13.67
N LEU A 30 28.89 2.82 12.69
CA LEU A 30 29.18 1.40 12.73
C LEU A 30 30.69 1.18 12.62
N SER A 31 31.22 0.25 13.43
CA SER A 31 32.65 -0.07 13.37
C SER A 31 33.06 -0.52 11.95
N SER A 32 34.26 -0.12 11.52
CA SER A 32 34.85 -0.45 10.21
C SER A 32 34.84 -1.95 9.91
N ARG A 33 35.00 -2.81 10.93
CA ARG A 33 34.93 -4.27 10.80
C ARG A 33 33.53 -4.79 10.41
N VAL A 34 32.46 -4.16 10.88
CA VAL A 34 31.07 -4.53 10.53
C VAL A 34 30.73 -4.01 9.13
N ARG A 35 31.23 -2.82 8.79
CA ARG A 35 31.05 -2.18 7.48
C ARG A 35 31.64 -3.04 6.36
N PHE A 36 32.91 -3.41 6.49
CA PHE A 36 33.62 -4.27 5.53
C PHE A 36 32.93 -5.62 5.30
N ALA A 37 32.38 -6.24 6.36
CA ALA A 37 31.67 -7.51 6.27
C ALA A 37 30.29 -7.40 5.59
N LEU A 38 29.70 -6.21 5.53
CA LEU A 38 28.47 -5.93 4.77
C LEU A 38 28.82 -5.67 3.30
N ASP A 39 29.84 -4.85 3.02
CA ASP A 39 30.25 -4.49 1.66
C ASP A 39 30.68 -5.72 0.85
N GLN A 40 31.47 -6.64 1.44
CA GLN A 40 31.86 -7.90 0.79
C GLN A 40 30.68 -8.85 0.48
N ARG A 41 29.54 -8.72 1.18
CA ARG A 41 28.38 -9.60 1.00
C ARG A 41 27.32 -9.05 0.06
N TYR A 42 27.35 -7.74 -0.22
CA TYR A 42 26.34 -7.02 -0.98
C TYR A 42 26.87 -6.36 -2.26
N ALA A 43 28.20 -6.40 -2.51
CA ALA A 43 28.83 -5.82 -3.71
C ALA A 43 28.33 -4.40 -4.00
N LEU A 44 28.37 -3.54 -2.98
CA LEU A 44 28.11 -2.11 -3.12
C LEU A 44 29.41 -1.48 -3.66
N ASP A 45 29.34 -0.83 -4.83
CA ASP A 45 30.48 -0.15 -5.44
C ASP A 45 31.09 0.90 -4.48
N GLU A 46 32.41 1.03 -4.50
CA GLU A 46 33.13 2.00 -3.66
C GLU A 46 32.69 3.44 -3.98
N PRO A 47 32.50 4.31 -2.96
CA PRO A 47 32.20 5.71 -3.21
C PRO A 47 33.47 6.42 -3.70
N THR A 48 33.53 6.72 -4.99
CA THR A 48 34.52 7.65 -5.53
C THR A 48 34.35 9.04 -4.91
N SER A 49 35.48 9.66 -4.62
CA SER A 49 35.76 10.81 -3.74
C SER A 49 35.04 12.15 -4.02
N ASN A 50 33.98 12.19 -4.83
CA ASN A 50 33.36 13.44 -5.30
C ASN A 50 32.02 13.80 -4.63
N GLU A 51 31.49 13.02 -3.69
CA GLU A 51 30.18 13.30 -3.06
C GLU A 51 30.22 14.17 -1.79
N LEU A 52 31.29 14.92 -1.55
CA LEU A 52 31.45 15.72 -0.32
C LEU A 52 30.75 17.10 -0.30
N VAL A 53 29.99 17.50 -1.33
CA VAL A 53 29.44 18.86 -1.37
C VAL A 53 28.00 18.91 -1.85
N ILE A 54 27.01 18.42 -1.09
CA ILE A 54 25.64 18.99 -1.12
C ILE A 54 24.90 18.72 0.21
N TYR A 55 24.97 19.63 1.20
CA TYR A 55 24.05 19.60 2.35
C TYR A 55 23.41 20.97 2.60
N GLY A 56 22.16 21.08 2.17
CA GLY A 56 21.31 22.24 2.44
C GLY A 56 19.87 22.12 1.93
N SER A 57 19.34 20.91 1.69
CA SER A 57 18.12 20.76 0.88
C SER A 57 16.99 19.94 1.53
N THR A 58 15.78 20.50 1.48
CA THR A 58 14.48 20.10 2.02
C THR A 58 13.87 18.86 1.33
N LEU A 59 12.74 18.33 1.84
CA LEU A 59 12.07 17.12 1.35
C LEU A 59 11.60 17.22 -0.12
N GLN A 60 11.32 18.43 -0.60
CA GLN A 60 11.08 18.68 -2.03
C GLN A 60 12.38 18.57 -2.83
N GLU A 61 13.49 19.09 -2.30
CA GLU A 61 14.80 19.02 -2.92
C GLU A 61 15.39 17.61 -2.95
N ARG A 62 15.05 16.75 -1.97
CA ARG A 62 15.33 15.30 -2.04
C ARG A 62 14.55 14.59 -3.15
N LYS A 63 13.35 15.08 -3.47
CA LYS A 63 12.52 14.54 -4.55
C LYS A 63 13.08 14.94 -5.93
N SER A 64 13.64 16.15 -6.05
CA SER A 64 14.38 16.61 -7.23
C SER A 64 15.77 15.98 -7.34
N GLN A 65 16.47 15.73 -6.24
CA GLN A 65 17.78 15.04 -6.25
C GLN A 65 17.65 13.55 -6.59
N ALA A 66 16.64 12.85 -6.06
CA ALA A 66 16.33 11.48 -6.48
C ALA A 66 15.89 11.39 -7.96
N LEU A 67 15.41 12.51 -8.53
CA LEU A 67 15.15 12.65 -9.95
C LEU A 67 16.44 12.90 -10.76
N ALA A 68 17.47 13.48 -10.13
CA ALA A 68 18.75 13.84 -10.76
C ALA A 68 19.80 12.70 -10.74
N THR A 69 19.73 11.75 -9.81
CA THR A 69 20.58 10.54 -9.77
C THR A 69 20.01 9.35 -10.54
N LEU A 70 18.91 9.54 -11.27
CA LEU A 70 18.50 8.59 -12.30
C LEU A 70 19.49 8.69 -13.46
N PRO A 71 19.91 7.58 -14.10
CA PRO A 71 20.56 7.68 -15.40
C PRO A 71 19.70 8.59 -16.27
N GLU A 72 20.31 9.56 -16.96
CA GLU A 72 19.66 10.66 -17.70
C GLU A 72 18.59 10.21 -18.72
N SER A 73 18.39 8.90 -18.91
CA SER A 73 17.31 8.31 -19.69
C SER A 73 15.97 8.07 -18.94
N ARG A 74 15.86 8.33 -17.62
CA ARG A 74 14.65 7.93 -16.85
C ARG A 74 13.93 9.01 -16.06
N ALA A 75 14.36 10.26 -16.13
CA ALA A 75 13.60 11.40 -15.59
C ALA A 75 12.86 12.11 -16.74
N HIS A 76 11.53 12.06 -16.70
CA HIS A 76 10.57 12.70 -17.63
C HIS A 76 10.49 12.14 -19.07
N GLY A 77 9.43 11.36 -19.33
CA GLY A 77 8.81 11.22 -20.65
C GLY A 77 9.19 10.01 -21.49
N ALA A 78 10.38 9.42 -21.32
CA ALA A 78 10.79 8.27 -22.11
C ALA A 78 10.07 6.99 -21.66
N GLN A 79 9.20 6.46 -22.52
CA GLN A 79 8.59 5.15 -22.33
C GLN A 79 9.62 4.06 -22.63
N VAL A 80 9.62 2.99 -21.83
CA VAL A 80 10.59 1.88 -21.95
C VAL A 80 9.83 0.56 -22.07
N TYR A 81 10.26 -0.31 -22.97
CA TYR A 81 9.75 -1.68 -23.05
C TYR A 81 10.41 -2.54 -21.98
N GLY A 82 9.62 -3.16 -21.11
CA GLY A 82 10.10 -4.04 -20.05
C GLY A 82 9.17 -4.07 -18.85
N ILE A 83 9.61 -4.74 -17.77
CA ILE A 83 8.84 -4.78 -16.51
C ILE A 83 9.03 -3.45 -15.77
N VAL A 84 8.24 -2.46 -16.17
CA VAL A 84 8.21 -1.10 -15.60
C VAL A 84 6.76 -0.75 -15.23
N PRO A 85 6.53 0.29 -14.42
CA PRO A 85 5.17 0.79 -14.17
C PRO A 85 4.38 1.00 -15.46
N ILE A 86 3.07 0.77 -15.44
CA ILE A 86 2.23 0.88 -16.65
C ILE A 86 2.32 2.28 -17.28
N GLU A 87 2.53 3.32 -16.48
CA GLU A 87 2.69 4.70 -16.95
C GLU A 87 3.99 4.92 -17.73
N SER A 88 5.01 4.12 -17.46
CA SER A 88 6.34 4.16 -18.09
C SER A 88 6.51 3.12 -19.19
N LEU A 89 5.56 2.19 -19.36
CA LEU A 89 5.66 1.12 -20.35
C LEU A 89 5.51 1.69 -21.77
N ALA A 90 6.49 1.39 -22.64
CA ALA A 90 6.34 1.55 -24.07
C ALA A 90 5.56 0.36 -24.62
N TRP A 91 4.27 0.55 -24.90
CA TRP A 91 3.45 -0.49 -25.52
C TRP A 91 3.90 -0.64 -26.99
N PRO A 92 4.32 -1.84 -27.43
CA PRO A 92 4.65 -2.04 -28.83
C PRO A 92 3.43 -1.75 -29.70
N VAL A 93 3.63 -1.08 -30.85
CA VAL A 93 2.55 -0.70 -31.78
C VAL A 93 1.65 -1.90 -32.15
N PRO A 94 2.18 -3.10 -32.46
CA PRO A 94 1.33 -4.27 -32.74
C PRO A 94 0.46 -4.73 -31.56
N LEU A 95 0.80 -4.33 -30.33
CA LEU A 95 0.12 -4.73 -29.10
C LEU A 95 -0.74 -3.60 -28.51
N LEU A 96 -0.88 -2.47 -29.22
CA LEU A 96 -1.86 -1.43 -28.90
C LEU A 96 -3.30 -1.88 -29.19
N GLY A 97 -3.47 -3.03 -29.84
CA GLY A 97 -4.78 -3.61 -30.09
C GLY A 97 -5.55 -2.86 -31.18
N HIS A 98 -4.89 -2.21 -32.14
CA HIS A 98 -5.56 -1.67 -33.33
C HIS A 98 -6.31 -2.77 -34.09
N ASP A 99 -5.67 -3.93 -34.25
CA ASP A 99 -6.23 -5.12 -34.92
C ASP A 99 -6.66 -6.21 -33.92
N GLY A 100 -7.11 -5.81 -32.73
CA GLY A 100 -7.47 -6.73 -31.67
C GLY A 100 -8.66 -7.63 -32.04
N ILE A 101 -8.58 -8.93 -31.75
CA ILE A 101 -9.60 -9.92 -32.14
C ILE A 101 -11.00 -9.57 -31.61
N PHE A 102 -11.07 -9.06 -30.37
CA PHE A 102 -12.31 -8.64 -29.73
C PHE A 102 -12.49 -7.12 -29.69
N ARG A 103 -11.68 -6.37 -30.43
CA ARG A 103 -11.86 -4.93 -30.54
C ARG A 103 -13.02 -4.61 -31.49
N SER A 104 -13.83 -3.65 -31.08
CA SER A 104 -14.87 -3.10 -31.94
C SER A 104 -14.30 -2.12 -32.98
N ASN A 105 -14.84 -2.20 -34.20
CA ASN A 105 -14.55 -1.25 -35.29
C ASN A 105 -15.57 -0.11 -35.39
N VAL A 106 -16.58 -0.10 -34.52
CA VAL A 106 -17.56 1.00 -34.42
C VAL A 106 -17.16 1.98 -33.31
N PRO A 107 -17.64 3.24 -33.35
CA PRO A 107 -17.41 4.18 -32.26
C PRO A 107 -17.85 3.62 -30.90
N ASN A 108 -17.03 3.85 -29.87
CA ASN A 108 -17.31 3.44 -28.50
C ASN A 108 -17.55 4.68 -27.62
N THR A 109 -18.35 4.53 -26.56
CA THR A 109 -18.74 5.65 -25.68
C THR A 109 -17.61 6.12 -24.77
N LEU A 110 -16.52 5.34 -24.62
CA LEU A 110 -15.28 5.81 -24.00
C LEU A 110 -14.50 6.77 -24.93
N GLY A 111 -14.78 6.75 -26.24
CA GLY A 111 -13.98 7.45 -27.25
C GLY A 111 -12.55 6.94 -27.34
N ALA A 112 -12.28 5.71 -26.92
CA ALA A 112 -10.93 5.13 -26.87
C ALA A 112 -10.44 4.69 -28.26
N VAL A 113 -9.19 5.00 -28.59
CA VAL A 113 -8.57 4.71 -29.90
C VAL A 113 -7.62 3.52 -29.91
N ASP A 114 -7.19 3.04 -28.75
CA ASP A 114 -6.35 1.86 -28.58
C ASP A 114 -6.49 1.28 -27.16
N ASP A 115 -5.89 0.11 -26.91
CA ASP A 115 -6.04 -0.62 -25.64
C ASP A 115 -5.49 0.20 -24.46
N ARG A 116 -4.41 0.94 -24.71
CA ARG A 116 -3.76 1.77 -23.70
C ARG A 116 -4.65 2.95 -23.32
N ASP A 117 -5.19 3.64 -24.31
CA ASP A 117 -6.12 4.75 -24.16
C ASP A 117 -7.42 4.28 -23.50
N ALA A 118 -7.93 3.09 -23.85
CA ALA A 118 -9.09 2.48 -23.21
C ALA A 118 -8.86 2.23 -21.71
N VAL A 119 -7.70 1.67 -21.33
CA VAL A 119 -7.32 1.49 -19.92
C VAL A 119 -7.19 2.82 -19.18
N GLN A 120 -6.55 3.82 -19.80
CA GLN A 120 -6.38 5.15 -19.20
C GLN A 120 -7.73 5.83 -18.99
N LYS A 121 -8.60 5.84 -20.00
CA LYS A 121 -9.95 6.40 -19.93
C LYS A 121 -10.82 5.70 -18.90
N TRP A 122 -10.75 4.37 -18.81
CA TRP A 122 -11.40 3.64 -17.74
C TRP A 122 -10.90 4.04 -16.34
N PHE A 123 -9.59 4.24 -16.15
CA PHE A 123 -9.10 4.77 -14.86
C PHE A 123 -9.64 6.16 -14.53
N LEU A 124 -9.94 7.00 -15.52
CA LEU A 124 -10.57 8.30 -15.30
C LEU A 124 -12.01 8.16 -14.80
N THR A 125 -12.75 7.14 -15.23
CA THR A 125 -14.13 6.88 -14.75
C THR A 125 -14.15 6.38 -13.31
N LEU A 126 -13.03 5.87 -12.78
CA LEU A 126 -12.94 5.39 -11.39
C LEU A 126 -12.67 6.50 -10.36
N LYS A 127 -12.45 7.75 -10.77
CA LYS A 127 -12.02 8.86 -9.89
C LYS A 127 -12.97 9.16 -8.72
N GLU A 128 -14.25 8.83 -8.85
CA GLU A 128 -15.26 9.02 -7.80
C GLU A 128 -15.21 7.92 -6.71
N GLY A 129 -14.43 6.86 -6.93
CA GLY A 129 -14.27 5.76 -5.98
C GLY A 129 -13.29 6.05 -4.84
N SER A 130 -13.23 5.15 -3.86
CA SER A 130 -12.24 5.20 -2.79
C SER A 130 -10.81 5.09 -3.35
N PRO A 131 -9.85 5.93 -2.91
CA PRO A 131 -8.45 5.86 -3.38
C PRO A 131 -7.82 4.48 -3.25
N ALA A 132 -8.14 3.74 -2.18
CA ALA A 132 -7.62 2.39 -1.97
C ALA A 132 -8.15 1.39 -3.00
N THR A 133 -9.42 1.50 -3.40
CA THR A 133 -10.02 0.66 -4.44
C THR A 133 -9.41 0.98 -5.79
N ILE A 134 -9.26 2.27 -6.12
CA ILE A 134 -8.61 2.72 -7.36
C ILE A 134 -7.18 2.17 -7.45
N ASP A 135 -6.40 2.28 -6.37
CA ASP A 135 -5.02 1.81 -6.35
C ASP A 135 -4.93 0.27 -6.50
N SER A 136 -5.88 -0.46 -5.91
CA SER A 136 -6.01 -1.91 -6.10
C SER A 136 -6.34 -2.28 -7.55
N TYR A 137 -7.24 -1.53 -8.20
CA TYR A 137 -7.64 -1.76 -9.58
C TYR A 137 -6.49 -1.46 -10.54
N LYS A 138 -5.80 -0.32 -10.34
CA LYS A 138 -4.60 0.03 -11.10
C LYS A 138 -3.52 -1.04 -11.00
N ARG A 139 -3.22 -1.54 -9.80
CA ARG A 139 -2.24 -2.63 -9.61
C ARG A 139 -2.66 -3.93 -10.29
N ALA A 140 -3.96 -4.24 -10.31
CA ALA A 140 -4.44 -5.44 -10.97
C ALA A 140 -4.29 -5.35 -12.49
N VAL A 141 -4.71 -4.23 -13.07
CA VAL A 141 -4.59 -3.99 -14.51
C VAL A 141 -3.14 -3.82 -14.95
N GLU A 142 -2.29 -3.15 -14.17
CA GLU A 142 -0.85 -3.04 -14.43
C GLU A 142 -0.19 -4.43 -14.55
N ARG A 143 -0.51 -5.36 -13.65
CA ARG A 143 0.00 -6.74 -13.73
C ARG A 143 -0.48 -7.46 -14.99
N LEU A 144 -1.76 -7.32 -15.35
CA LEU A 144 -2.31 -7.95 -16.53
C LEU A 144 -1.68 -7.41 -17.81
N VAL A 145 -1.62 -6.08 -17.95
CA VAL A 145 -1.04 -5.40 -19.11
C VAL A 145 0.42 -5.79 -19.29
N LEU A 146 1.22 -5.73 -18.22
CA LEU A 146 2.62 -6.15 -18.31
C LEU A 146 2.72 -7.60 -18.75
N TRP A 147 1.87 -8.48 -18.21
CA TRP A 147 1.93 -9.91 -18.53
C TRP A 147 1.51 -10.17 -19.97
N SER A 148 0.45 -9.52 -20.44
CA SER A 148 -0.03 -9.67 -21.81
C SER A 148 1.00 -9.16 -22.82
N VAL A 149 1.65 -8.04 -22.53
CA VAL A 149 2.64 -7.42 -23.43
C VAL A 149 3.99 -8.15 -23.43
N ILE A 150 4.48 -8.57 -22.26
CA ILE A 150 5.84 -9.11 -22.10
C ILE A 150 5.89 -10.62 -22.25
N GLU A 151 4.98 -11.34 -21.57
CA GLU A 151 4.99 -12.80 -21.53
C GLU A 151 4.13 -13.39 -22.65
N ARG A 152 2.90 -12.87 -22.84
CA ARG A 152 1.98 -13.41 -23.85
C ARG A 152 2.17 -12.83 -25.25
N ARG A 153 2.79 -11.64 -25.35
CA ARG A 153 2.92 -10.84 -26.58
C ARG A 153 1.60 -10.66 -27.33
N CYS A 154 0.55 -10.34 -26.58
CA CYS A 154 -0.82 -10.25 -27.06
C CYS A 154 -1.44 -8.93 -26.60
N SER A 155 -2.23 -8.29 -27.48
CA SER A 155 -2.99 -7.09 -27.13
C SER A 155 -4.06 -7.42 -26.10
N LEU A 156 -4.44 -6.46 -25.28
CA LEU A 156 -5.46 -6.63 -24.24
C LEU A 156 -6.81 -7.01 -24.87
N SER A 157 -7.16 -6.39 -26.00
CA SER A 157 -8.35 -6.67 -26.80
C SER A 157 -8.33 -8.01 -27.55
N SER A 158 -7.22 -8.75 -27.52
CA SER A 158 -7.13 -10.10 -28.12
C SER A 158 -7.05 -11.22 -27.08
N LEU A 159 -7.02 -10.89 -25.79
CA LEU A 159 -6.98 -11.90 -24.73
C LEU A 159 -8.27 -12.71 -24.69
N THR A 160 -8.12 -14.03 -24.66
CA THR A 160 -9.22 -14.99 -24.51
C THR A 160 -9.45 -15.34 -23.04
N THR A 161 -10.54 -16.05 -22.75
CA THR A 161 -10.78 -16.62 -21.40
C THR A 161 -9.65 -17.57 -20.98
N ILE A 162 -9.06 -18.31 -21.93
CA ILE A 162 -7.92 -19.22 -21.67
C ILE A 162 -6.69 -18.41 -21.23
N ASP A 163 -6.44 -17.27 -21.88
CA ASP A 163 -5.34 -16.38 -21.49
C ASP A 163 -5.53 -15.79 -20.10
N LEU A 164 -6.77 -15.42 -19.74
CA LEU A 164 -7.07 -14.93 -18.39
C LEU A 164 -6.95 -16.02 -17.32
N ALA A 165 -7.24 -17.28 -17.66
CA ALA A 165 -6.97 -18.41 -16.78
C ALA A 165 -5.45 -18.63 -16.61
N ALA A 166 -4.68 -18.53 -17.69
CA ALA A 166 -3.22 -18.60 -17.63
C ALA A 166 -2.62 -17.45 -16.80
N PHE A 167 -3.14 -16.23 -16.94
CA PHE A 167 -2.74 -15.09 -16.11
C PHE A 167 -3.06 -15.33 -14.62
N ARG A 168 -4.25 -15.85 -14.30
CA ARG A 168 -4.63 -16.21 -12.92
C ARG A 168 -3.62 -17.18 -12.31
N ASP A 169 -3.21 -18.19 -13.07
CA ASP A 169 -2.27 -19.20 -12.59
C ASP A 169 -0.83 -18.63 -12.50
N PHE A 170 -0.47 -17.74 -13.41
CA PHE A 170 0.78 -16.97 -13.35
C PHE A 170 0.88 -16.13 -12.07
N ILE A 171 -0.17 -15.39 -11.67
CA ILE A 171 -0.10 -14.56 -10.46
C ILE A 171 -0.16 -15.36 -9.15
N ARG A 172 -0.66 -16.60 -9.17
CA ARG A 172 -0.54 -17.56 -8.05
C ARG A 172 0.91 -17.96 -7.82
N ASN A 173 1.68 -18.13 -8.88
CA ASN A 173 3.07 -18.57 -8.81
C ASN A 173 3.96 -17.81 -9.80
N PRO A 174 4.19 -16.50 -9.59
CA PRO A 174 4.95 -15.69 -10.53
C PRO A 174 6.43 -16.09 -10.51
N PRO A 175 7.13 -16.02 -11.67
CA PRO A 175 8.55 -16.32 -11.75
C PRO A 175 9.40 -15.29 -10.99
N ALA A 176 10.64 -15.66 -10.68
CA ALA A 176 11.50 -14.86 -9.81
C ALA A 176 11.81 -13.46 -10.39
N HIS A 177 11.95 -13.33 -11.71
CA HIS A 177 12.22 -12.03 -12.37
C HIS A 177 11.04 -11.06 -12.32
N TRP A 178 9.84 -11.54 -11.95
CA TRP A 178 8.64 -10.73 -11.72
C TRP A 178 8.42 -10.36 -10.25
N CYS A 179 9.29 -10.85 -9.36
CA CYS A 179 9.21 -10.61 -7.93
C CYS A 179 10.37 -9.74 -7.47
N SER A 180 10.06 -8.62 -6.82
CA SER A 180 11.12 -7.80 -6.20
C SER A 180 11.74 -8.58 -5.04
N LYS A 181 13.07 -8.75 -5.06
CA LYS A 181 13.84 -9.39 -3.98
C LYS A 181 13.76 -8.59 -2.67
N PHE A 182 13.66 -7.26 -2.79
CA PHE A 182 13.59 -6.30 -1.68
C PHE A 182 12.48 -5.27 -1.94
N PRO A 183 11.98 -4.55 -0.92
CA PRO A 183 11.06 -3.44 -1.14
C PRO A 183 11.69 -2.37 -2.04
N ALA A 184 11.14 -2.18 -3.23
CA ALA A 184 11.60 -1.21 -4.22
C ALA A 184 10.53 -0.12 -4.45
N MET A 185 10.97 1.11 -4.73
CA MET A 185 10.09 2.21 -5.10
C MET A 185 9.53 1.99 -6.51
N LYS A 186 8.30 2.45 -6.80
CA LYS A 186 7.59 2.15 -8.06
C LYS A 186 8.41 2.47 -9.33
N TYR A 187 9.14 3.59 -9.34
CA TYR A 187 9.90 4.05 -10.50
C TYR A 187 11.40 3.67 -10.46
N SER A 188 11.80 2.82 -9.51
CA SER A 188 13.19 2.31 -9.46
C SER A 188 13.40 1.16 -10.46
N ALA A 189 14.65 0.96 -10.91
CA ALA A 189 15.01 -0.10 -11.85
C ALA A 189 14.72 -1.53 -11.32
N ASP A 190 14.79 -1.70 -9.99
CA ASP A 190 14.56 -2.97 -9.31
C ASP A 190 13.09 -3.25 -9.00
N TRP A 191 12.20 -2.32 -9.36
CA TRP A 191 10.78 -2.51 -9.15
C TRP A 191 10.25 -3.68 -9.97
N ARG A 192 9.39 -4.48 -9.33
CA ARG A 192 8.61 -5.52 -9.98
C ARG A 192 7.17 -5.54 -9.43
N PRO A 193 6.20 -6.08 -10.20
CA PRO A 193 4.78 -6.00 -9.84
C PRO A 193 4.38 -6.90 -8.66
N PHE A 194 5.24 -7.86 -8.31
CA PHE A 194 5.00 -8.85 -7.26
C PHE A 194 6.08 -8.80 -6.16
N ARG A 195 5.69 -9.25 -4.96
CA ARG A 195 6.59 -9.48 -3.82
C ARG A 195 6.69 -10.97 -3.47
N GLY A 196 6.43 -11.82 -4.46
CA GLY A 196 6.22 -13.26 -4.30
C GLY A 196 4.79 -13.69 -4.68
N LYS A 197 4.46 -14.93 -4.33
CA LYS A 197 3.18 -15.57 -4.62
C LYS A 197 2.01 -14.83 -3.97
N LEU A 198 0.90 -14.67 -4.70
CA LEU A 198 -0.33 -14.11 -4.13
C LEU A 198 -1.12 -15.18 -3.39
N SER A 199 -1.72 -14.79 -2.26
CA SER A 199 -2.76 -15.59 -1.61
C SER A 199 -4.00 -15.69 -2.50
N ASP A 200 -4.80 -16.76 -2.34
CA ASP A 200 -6.04 -16.98 -3.09
C ASP A 200 -7.01 -15.79 -2.99
N VAL A 201 -7.10 -15.15 -1.83
CA VAL A 201 -7.91 -13.93 -1.63
C VAL A 201 -7.38 -12.77 -2.49
N SER A 202 -6.05 -12.61 -2.57
CA SER A 202 -5.42 -11.55 -3.37
C SER A 202 -5.53 -11.82 -4.87
N VAL A 203 -5.39 -13.08 -5.29
CA VAL A 203 -5.65 -13.51 -6.68
C VAL A 203 -7.09 -13.22 -7.03
N GLN A 204 -8.02 -13.54 -6.13
CA GLN A 204 -9.43 -13.30 -6.36
C GLN A 204 -9.76 -11.81 -6.52
N ALA A 205 -9.24 -10.97 -5.62
CA ALA A 205 -9.42 -9.52 -5.73
C ALA A 205 -8.82 -8.96 -7.03
N ASN A 206 -7.68 -9.48 -7.46
CA ASN A 206 -7.03 -9.10 -8.71
C ASN A 206 -7.90 -9.44 -9.94
N MET A 207 -8.40 -10.67 -10.02
CA MET A 207 -9.28 -11.10 -11.12
C MET A 207 -10.62 -10.37 -11.11
N SER A 208 -11.17 -10.03 -9.93
CA SER A 208 -12.40 -9.23 -9.84
C SER A 208 -12.22 -7.81 -10.38
N ALA A 209 -11.06 -7.17 -10.13
CA ALA A 209 -10.75 -5.85 -10.70
C ALA A 209 -10.59 -5.92 -12.24
N ILE A 210 -9.95 -6.97 -12.75
CA ILE A 210 -9.83 -7.22 -14.20
C ILE A 210 -11.22 -7.44 -14.82
N GLY A 211 -12.07 -8.26 -14.18
CA GLY A 211 -13.45 -8.47 -14.64
C GLY A 211 -14.25 -7.18 -14.71
N ALA A 212 -14.10 -6.28 -13.73
CA ALA A 212 -14.73 -4.96 -13.74
C ALA A 212 -14.25 -4.09 -14.92
N MET A 213 -12.95 -4.13 -15.25
CA MET A 213 -12.40 -3.43 -16.42
C MET A 213 -12.99 -3.98 -17.72
N PHE A 214 -12.91 -5.30 -17.96
CA PHE A 214 -13.43 -5.90 -19.19
C PHE A 214 -14.94 -5.70 -19.35
N ALA A 215 -15.70 -5.74 -18.25
CA ALA A 215 -17.12 -5.44 -18.28
C ALA A 215 -17.40 -3.99 -18.69
N ALA A 216 -16.62 -3.02 -18.19
CA ALA A 216 -16.76 -1.62 -18.56
C ALA A 216 -16.35 -1.37 -20.02
N LEU A 217 -15.24 -1.97 -20.49
CA LEU A 217 -14.80 -1.86 -21.87
C LEU A 217 -15.84 -2.47 -22.84
N PHE A 218 -16.42 -3.61 -22.50
CA PHE A 218 -17.52 -4.21 -23.26
C PHE A 218 -18.77 -3.32 -23.25
N ALA A 219 -19.22 -2.85 -22.08
CA ALA A 219 -20.41 -2.00 -21.96
C ALA A 219 -20.28 -0.67 -22.70
N SER A 220 -19.06 -0.15 -22.85
CA SER A 220 -18.79 1.06 -23.64
C SER A 220 -18.79 0.83 -25.16
N GLY A 221 -18.85 -0.43 -25.62
CA GLY A 221 -18.70 -0.80 -27.01
C GLY A 221 -17.24 -0.83 -27.50
N TYR A 222 -16.24 -0.68 -26.61
CA TYR A 222 -14.83 -0.81 -26.98
C TYR A 222 -14.46 -2.26 -27.35
N LEU A 223 -14.97 -3.23 -26.58
CA LEU A 223 -14.85 -4.65 -26.89
C LEU A 223 -16.18 -5.21 -27.41
N ILE A 224 -16.12 -6.12 -28.39
CA ILE A 224 -17.29 -6.87 -28.88
C ILE A 224 -17.59 -8.12 -28.05
N ALA A 225 -16.65 -8.55 -27.20
CA ALA A 225 -16.82 -9.69 -26.31
C ALA A 225 -16.05 -9.48 -25.00
N ASN A 226 -16.59 -10.00 -23.89
CA ASN A 226 -15.96 -9.95 -22.58
C ASN A 226 -15.27 -11.28 -22.23
N ALA A 227 -13.96 -11.37 -22.46
CA ALA A 227 -13.16 -12.56 -22.14
C ALA A 227 -13.15 -12.91 -20.65
N ALA A 228 -13.38 -11.93 -19.76
CA ALA A 228 -13.39 -12.10 -18.31
C ALA A 228 -14.76 -12.52 -17.74
N ALA A 229 -15.82 -12.58 -18.56
CA ALA A 229 -17.18 -12.84 -18.08
C ALA A 229 -17.32 -14.20 -17.36
N THR A 230 -16.61 -15.21 -17.83
CA THR A 230 -16.64 -16.58 -17.29
C THR A 230 -15.53 -16.86 -16.29
N VAL A 231 -14.60 -15.92 -16.09
CA VAL A 231 -13.56 -15.99 -15.06
C VAL A 231 -14.22 -15.73 -13.72
N ARG A 232 -15.06 -16.67 -13.29
CA ARG A 232 -15.77 -16.60 -12.03
C ARG A 232 -14.74 -16.49 -10.94
N SER A 233 -14.98 -15.54 -10.04
CA SER A 233 -14.41 -15.63 -8.72
C SER A 233 -14.68 -17.02 -8.18
N GLY A 234 -13.65 -17.75 -7.75
CA GLY A 234 -13.86 -19.03 -7.07
C GLY A 234 -14.95 -18.84 -6.01
N LYS A 235 -15.81 -19.85 -5.79
CA LYS A 235 -16.86 -19.79 -4.76
C LYS A 235 -16.23 -19.13 -3.53
N LYS A 236 -16.83 -18.03 -3.05
CA LYS A 236 -16.41 -17.42 -1.78
C LYS A 236 -16.53 -18.56 -0.76
N THR A 237 -15.43 -19.25 -0.48
CA THR A 237 -15.32 -20.08 0.71
C THR A 237 -15.73 -19.13 1.81
N MET A 238 -16.80 -19.49 2.55
CA MET A 238 -17.21 -18.71 3.71
C MET A 238 -15.93 -18.48 4.50
N ILE A 239 -15.47 -17.24 4.51
CA ILE A 239 -14.33 -16.86 5.33
C ILE A 239 -14.91 -16.94 6.72
N THR A 240 -14.81 -18.11 7.34
CA THR A 240 -15.06 -18.27 8.77
C THR A 240 -14.19 -17.23 9.42
N MET A 241 -14.80 -16.31 10.17
CA MET A 241 -14.08 -15.30 10.93
C MET A 241 -12.95 -16.01 11.66
N ASP A 242 -11.70 -15.67 11.34
CA ASP A 242 -10.54 -16.28 12.01
C ASP A 242 -10.54 -15.77 13.45
N VAL A 243 -11.20 -16.55 14.32
CA VAL A 243 -11.41 -16.22 15.73
C VAL A 243 -10.07 -16.05 16.45
N ASN A 244 -9.00 -16.66 15.94
CA ASN A 244 -7.65 -16.60 16.49
C ASN A 244 -6.93 -15.29 16.20
N ARG A 245 -7.47 -14.41 15.35
CA ARG A 245 -6.86 -13.11 15.04
C ARG A 245 -7.30 -12.02 16.02
N ARG A 246 -7.23 -12.33 17.32
CA ARG A 246 -7.50 -11.44 18.47
C ARG A 246 -6.32 -11.51 19.44
N PHE A 247 -6.19 -10.52 20.31
CA PHE A 247 -5.31 -10.66 21.48
C PHE A 247 -5.88 -11.73 22.41
N ALA A 248 -5.06 -12.71 22.77
CA ALA A 248 -5.36 -13.65 23.85
C ALA A 248 -5.17 -12.95 25.20
N ASP A 249 -5.67 -13.55 26.28
CA ASP A 249 -5.52 -12.98 27.63
C ASP A 249 -4.04 -12.80 28.01
N GLU A 250 -3.17 -13.72 27.58
CA GLU A 250 -1.72 -13.62 27.75
C GLU A 250 -1.12 -12.40 27.03
N ASP A 251 -1.60 -12.08 25.83
CA ASP A 251 -1.14 -10.89 25.10
C ASP A 251 -1.58 -9.60 25.81
N LEU A 252 -2.77 -9.61 26.42
CA LEU A 252 -3.29 -8.49 27.19
C LEU A 252 -2.49 -8.28 28.48
N LEU A 253 -2.02 -9.35 29.13
CA LEU A 253 -1.11 -9.26 30.27
C LEU A 253 0.22 -8.62 29.87
N VAL A 254 0.82 -9.04 28.76
CA VAL A 254 2.06 -8.44 28.24
C VAL A 254 1.86 -6.95 27.96
N LEU A 255 0.71 -6.54 27.40
CA LEU A 255 0.39 -5.13 27.22
C LEU A 255 0.31 -4.38 28.55
N GLN A 256 -0.37 -4.95 29.56
CA GLN A 256 -0.47 -4.36 30.90
C GLN A 256 0.91 -4.18 31.54
N ASP A 257 1.76 -5.21 31.53
CA ASP A 257 3.12 -5.15 32.08
C ASP A 257 4.00 -4.14 31.34
N THR A 258 3.85 -4.06 30.02
CA THR A 258 4.57 -3.06 29.20
C THR A 258 4.16 -1.65 29.63
N PHE A 259 2.86 -1.37 29.76
CA PHE A 259 2.41 -0.06 30.22
C PHE A 259 2.78 0.22 31.69
N ALA A 260 2.83 -0.80 32.55
CA ALA A 260 3.26 -0.63 33.94
C ALA A 260 4.73 -0.22 34.04
N THR A 261 5.60 -0.79 33.21
CA THR A 261 7.05 -0.54 33.21
C THR A 261 7.48 0.71 32.43
N MET A 262 6.65 1.21 31.51
CA MET A 262 6.93 2.44 30.78
C MET A 262 6.92 3.66 31.71
N PRO A 263 7.92 4.57 31.61
CA PRO A 263 7.92 5.84 32.33
C PRO A 263 6.66 6.65 32.04
N ASP A 264 6.15 7.37 33.04
CA ASP A 264 5.01 8.25 32.81
C ASP A 264 5.43 9.43 31.93
N SER A 265 4.91 9.44 30.71
CA SER A 265 5.29 10.40 29.67
C SER A 265 4.13 10.67 28.73
N MET A 266 4.18 11.80 28.02
CA MET A 266 3.19 12.14 26.99
C MET A 266 3.10 11.05 25.91
N GLN A 267 4.21 10.39 25.59
CA GLN A 267 4.27 9.29 24.63
C GLN A 267 3.53 8.06 25.15
N LYS A 268 3.68 7.72 26.43
CA LYS A 268 2.94 6.62 27.09
C LYS A 268 1.44 6.90 27.08
N ARG A 269 1.01 8.10 27.49
CA ARG A 269 -0.41 8.50 27.51
C ARG A 269 -1.03 8.50 26.12
N ARG A 270 -0.33 9.03 25.11
CA ARG A 270 -0.75 8.94 23.70
C ARG A 270 -0.91 7.49 23.23
N LEU A 271 0.06 6.63 23.53
CA LEU A 271 0.01 5.22 23.13
C LEU A 271 -1.16 4.49 23.80
N LEU A 272 -1.34 4.70 25.11
CA LEU A 272 -2.45 4.12 25.87
C LEU A 272 -3.81 4.57 25.32
N ALA A 273 -3.94 5.87 25.00
CA ALA A 273 -5.14 6.42 24.37
C ALA A 273 -5.47 5.71 23.04
N ILE A 274 -4.47 5.52 22.17
CA ILE A 274 -4.65 4.84 20.88
C ILE A 274 -5.05 3.39 21.07
N VAL A 275 -4.38 2.66 21.98
CA VAL A 275 -4.66 1.23 22.23
C VAL A 275 -6.05 1.04 22.80
N LEU A 276 -6.42 1.78 23.85
CA LEU A 276 -7.75 1.69 24.44
C LEU A 276 -8.83 2.07 23.44
N LEU A 277 -8.64 3.15 22.67
CA LEU A 277 -9.61 3.54 21.66
C LEU A 277 -9.81 2.44 20.61
N LEU A 278 -8.74 1.83 20.09
CA LEU A 278 -8.87 0.73 19.12
C LEU A 278 -9.50 -0.53 19.74
N GLN A 279 -9.18 -0.84 20.99
CA GLN A 279 -9.65 -2.04 21.69
C GLN A 279 -11.12 -1.94 22.08
N THR A 280 -11.58 -0.79 22.60
CA THR A 280 -12.92 -0.67 23.20
C THR A 280 -13.99 -0.19 22.22
N SER A 281 -13.61 0.55 21.17
CA SER A 281 -14.58 1.12 20.23
C SER A 281 -14.76 0.30 18.94
N GLY A 282 -13.84 -0.60 18.61
CA GLY A 282 -13.88 -1.33 17.34
C GLY A 282 -13.70 -0.45 16.10
N LEU A 283 -13.26 0.80 16.26
CA LEU A 283 -12.92 1.70 15.16
C LEU A 283 -11.74 1.14 14.36
N ARG A 284 -11.78 1.31 13.03
CA ARG A 284 -10.63 0.99 12.17
C ARG A 284 -9.51 2.00 12.42
N ARG A 285 -8.26 1.59 12.20
CA ARG A 285 -7.08 2.46 12.25
C ARG A 285 -7.28 3.79 11.52
N SER A 286 -7.86 3.77 10.31
CA SER A 286 -8.12 4.99 9.55
C SER A 286 -9.21 5.86 10.16
N GLU A 287 -10.23 5.26 10.78
CA GLU A 287 -11.31 5.99 11.45
C GLU A 287 -10.77 6.70 12.69
N VAL A 288 -9.94 6.02 13.50
CA VAL A 288 -9.21 6.61 14.63
C VAL A 288 -8.31 7.76 14.20
N ALA A 289 -7.55 7.58 13.11
CA ALA A 289 -6.61 8.60 12.62
C ALA A 289 -7.29 9.91 12.16
N HIS A 290 -8.58 9.87 11.80
CA HIS A 290 -9.36 11.05 11.39
C HIS A 290 -10.35 11.50 12.48
N LEU A 291 -10.38 10.83 13.64
CA LEU A 291 -11.26 11.19 14.73
C LEU A 291 -10.73 12.44 15.43
N THR A 292 -11.63 13.39 15.70
CA THR A 292 -11.30 14.65 16.40
C THR A 292 -12.16 14.80 17.65
N TRP A 293 -11.69 15.61 18.61
CA TRP A 293 -12.42 15.89 19.85
C TRP A 293 -13.84 16.44 19.62
N GLY A 294 -14.05 17.23 18.57
CA GLY A 294 -15.38 17.73 18.20
C GLY A 294 -16.38 16.62 17.81
N LYS A 295 -15.90 15.41 17.55
CA LYS A 295 -16.71 14.22 17.20
C LYS A 295 -16.91 13.26 18.37
N ILE A 296 -16.31 13.53 19.53
CA ILE A 296 -16.47 12.75 20.76
C ILE A 296 -17.33 13.58 21.71
N LYS A 297 -18.53 13.10 22.04
CA LYS A 297 -19.50 13.85 22.85
C LYS A 297 -20.20 12.93 23.85
N PRO A 298 -20.65 13.46 25.01
CA PRO A 298 -21.58 12.74 25.85
C PRO A 298 -22.89 12.54 25.08
N THR A 299 -23.46 11.36 25.21
CA THR A 299 -24.74 11.00 24.61
C THR A 299 -25.89 11.67 25.37
N LYS A 300 -27.02 11.81 24.70
CA LYS A 300 -28.25 12.34 25.30
C LYS A 300 -29.31 11.25 25.27
N GLU A 301 -29.91 10.95 26.41
CA GLU A 301 -31.12 10.15 26.53
C GLU A 301 -32.21 11.05 27.10
N ASP A 302 -33.40 11.07 26.48
CA ASP A 302 -34.54 11.91 26.89
C ASP A 302 -34.17 13.40 27.15
N ASN A 303 -33.39 13.99 26.24
CA ASN A 303 -32.87 15.38 26.35
C ASN A 303 -32.00 15.65 27.59
N LYS A 304 -31.64 14.64 28.38
CA LYS A 304 -30.68 14.73 29.47
C LYS A 304 -29.32 14.21 29.01
N ILE A 305 -28.27 14.93 29.38
CA ILE A 305 -26.89 14.50 29.15
C ILE A 305 -26.66 13.27 30.04
N THR A 306 -26.30 12.14 29.44
CA THR A 306 -25.92 10.94 30.17
C THR A 306 -24.41 10.94 30.43
N ASN A 307 -23.96 10.04 31.31
CA ASN A 307 -22.53 9.84 31.57
C ASN A 307 -21.84 8.95 30.51
N THR A 308 -22.55 8.61 29.43
CA THR A 308 -22.03 7.72 28.38
C THR A 308 -21.52 8.55 27.22
N TRP A 309 -20.26 8.37 26.84
CA TRP A 309 -19.67 9.06 25.70
C TRP A 309 -19.85 8.27 24.40
N ALA A 310 -19.90 8.97 23.27
CA ALA A 310 -19.90 8.36 21.96
C ALA A 310 -19.04 9.14 20.97
N ALA A 311 -18.46 8.41 20.02
CA ALA A 311 -17.76 8.97 18.87
C ALA A 311 -18.60 8.82 17.60
N THR A 312 -18.73 9.92 16.86
CA THR A 312 -19.38 9.97 15.55
C THR A 312 -18.32 9.99 14.44
N PHE A 313 -18.38 9.07 13.49
CA PHE A 313 -17.41 8.96 12.42
C PHE A 313 -18.05 8.46 11.12
N ILE A 314 -17.34 8.66 10.01
CA ILE A 314 -17.74 8.14 8.70
C ILE A 314 -17.08 6.78 8.48
N GLY A 315 -17.90 5.73 8.45
CA GLY A 315 -17.46 4.35 8.23
C GLY A 315 -17.46 3.93 6.75
N LYS A 316 -17.23 2.63 6.51
CA LYS A 316 -17.27 2.04 5.17
C LYS A 316 -18.56 2.37 4.42
N GLY A 317 -18.41 2.80 3.17
CA GLY A 317 -19.52 3.18 2.30
C GLY A 317 -20.01 4.61 2.50
N ASN A 318 -19.18 5.48 3.09
CA ASN A 318 -19.51 6.88 3.39
C ASN A 318 -20.75 7.03 4.29
N LYS A 319 -20.94 6.09 5.22
CA LYS A 319 -22.07 6.08 6.15
C LYS A 319 -21.63 6.57 7.51
N GLU A 320 -22.34 7.56 8.05
CA GLU A 320 -22.14 8.01 9.43
C GLU A 320 -22.52 6.90 10.41
N ARG A 321 -21.70 6.75 11.44
CA ARG A 321 -21.85 5.75 12.50
C ARG A 321 -21.53 6.38 13.83
N ILE A 322 -22.18 5.88 14.87
CA ILE A 322 -21.97 6.28 16.25
C ILE A 322 -21.57 5.04 17.01
N VAL A 323 -20.51 5.16 17.82
CA VAL A 323 -20.00 4.08 18.65
C VAL A 323 -19.83 4.60 20.08
N PRO A 324 -20.33 3.88 21.10
CA PRO A 324 -20.10 4.25 22.49
C PRO A 324 -18.61 4.11 22.85
N ILE A 325 -18.12 5.03 23.67
CA ILE A 325 -16.76 5.00 24.22
C ILE A 325 -16.87 4.79 25.73
N GLN A 326 -16.08 3.84 26.23
CA GLN A 326 -16.00 3.54 27.67
C GLN A 326 -15.38 4.71 28.43
N GLN A 327 -15.83 4.90 29.68
CA GLN A 327 -15.39 6.00 30.52
C GLN A 327 -13.87 5.98 30.78
N SER A 328 -13.28 4.80 31.00
CA SER A 328 -11.83 4.63 31.15
C SER A 328 -11.04 5.09 29.92
N THR A 329 -11.57 4.85 28.72
CA THR A 329 -10.96 5.32 27.47
C THR A 329 -11.03 6.85 27.35
N ILE A 330 -12.13 7.47 27.82
CA ILE A 330 -12.29 8.92 27.83
C ILE A 330 -11.29 9.60 28.76
N GLU A 331 -11.07 9.05 29.96
CA GLU A 331 -10.11 9.58 30.92
C GLU A 331 -8.69 9.63 30.34
N VAL A 332 -8.26 8.54 29.70
CA VAL A 332 -6.94 8.48 29.04
C VAL A 332 -6.86 9.43 27.84
N LEU A 333 -7.94 9.55 27.07
CA LEU A 333 -8.01 10.53 25.98
C LEU A 333 -7.87 11.95 26.54
N GLN A 334 -8.59 12.30 27.61
CA GLN A 334 -8.51 13.62 28.24
C GLN A 334 -7.11 13.93 28.76
N ALA A 335 -6.43 12.96 29.37
CA ALA A 335 -5.03 13.11 29.79
C ALA A 335 -4.10 13.41 28.59
N HIS A 336 -4.26 12.67 27.48
CA HIS A 336 -3.52 12.95 26.25
C HIS A 336 -3.87 14.33 25.65
N TYR A 337 -5.12 14.78 25.77
CA TYR A 337 -5.52 16.11 25.32
C TYR A 337 -4.88 17.22 26.16
N ALA A 338 -4.81 17.04 27.48
CA ALA A 338 -4.11 17.96 28.37
C ALA A 338 -2.63 18.08 28.00
N ASP A 339 -1.95 16.95 27.72
CA ASP A 339 -0.56 16.97 27.22
C ASP A 339 -0.44 17.79 25.93
N ARG A 340 -1.38 17.63 24.99
CA ARG A 340 -1.40 18.39 23.74
C ARG A 340 -1.58 19.89 24.00
N MET A 341 -2.48 20.27 24.89
CA MET A 341 -2.71 21.68 25.23
C MET A 341 -1.48 22.30 25.88
N ALA A 342 -0.81 21.58 26.79
CA ALA A 342 0.44 22.04 27.38
C ALA A 342 1.55 22.26 26.34
N LEU A 343 1.64 21.41 25.32
CA LEU A 343 2.58 21.61 24.20
C LEU A 343 2.25 22.83 23.34
N ILE A 344 0.95 23.15 23.15
CA ILE A 344 0.52 24.36 22.45
C ILE A 344 0.94 25.59 23.25
N GLU A 345 0.67 25.60 24.55
CA GLU A 345 1.00 26.70 25.45
C GLU A 345 2.52 26.94 25.54
N ALA A 346 3.31 25.89 25.42
CA ALA A 346 4.77 25.94 25.43
C ALA A 346 5.42 26.20 24.05
N ASP A 347 4.63 26.42 22.99
CA ASP A 347 5.09 26.57 21.59
C ASP A 347 6.03 25.43 21.12
N ALA A 348 5.74 24.20 21.57
CA ALA A 348 6.62 23.04 21.42
C ALA A 348 6.03 21.92 20.53
N LEU A 349 5.14 22.28 19.59
CA LEU A 349 4.29 21.35 18.83
C LEU A 349 4.77 21.06 17.40
#